data_AF-A0A937BLB0-F1
#
_entry.id   AF-A0A937BLB0-F1
#
_cell.length_a   1.000
_cell.length_b   1.000
_cell.length_c   1.000
_cell.angle_alpha   90.00
_cell.angle_beta   90.00
_cell.angle_gamma   90.00
#
_symmetry.space_group_name_H-M   'P 1'
#
loop_
_entity.id
_entity.type
_entity.pdbx_description
1 polymer ?
#
loop_
_entity_poly.entity_id
_entity_poly.type
_entity_poly.pdbx_seq_one_letter_code
_entity_poly.pdbx_strand_id
1 'polypeptide(L)'
;MILPGKYSKVLDLDKSFANLEPPPRRELGMTVELKVERLAPRTFRITFGMHGAGVGDGGVWLAVFTAKGAVQRLVAEGFWIH
;
A
#
# COMPACT_ATOMS: atom_id res chain seq x y z
N MET A 1 28.83 -17.90 13.28
CA MET A 1 28.60 -17.24 11.98
C MET A 1 27.56 -18.06 11.24
N ILE A 2 26.36 -17.49 11.02
CA ILE A 2 25.14 -17.99 10.35
C ILE A 2 24.63 -19.40 10.75
N LEU A 3 23.45 -19.45 11.39
CA LEU A 3 22.62 -20.66 11.46
C LEU A 3 21.40 -20.51 10.53
N PRO A 4 21.00 -21.57 9.79
CA PRO A 4 19.93 -21.53 8.81
C PRO A 4 18.56 -21.83 9.44
N GLY A 5 17.53 -21.16 8.95
CA GLY A 5 16.16 -21.68 8.83
C GLY A 5 15.38 -21.91 10.12
N LYS A 6 14.49 -20.97 10.45
CA LYS A 6 13.15 -21.25 10.99
C LYS A 6 12.31 -19.97 10.94
N TYR A 7 11.64 -19.74 9.81
CA TYR A 7 10.44 -18.90 9.84
C TYR A 7 9.35 -19.73 10.52
N SER A 8 9.16 -19.49 11.82
CA SER A 8 8.03 -20.01 12.57
C SER A 8 6.76 -19.48 11.90
N LYS A 9 5.93 -20.40 11.39
CA LYS A 9 4.61 -20.12 10.83
C LYS A 9 3.85 -19.23 11.83
N VAL A 10 3.55 -18.01 11.42
CA VAL A 10 2.76 -17.05 12.19
C VAL A 10 1.35 -17.63 12.33
N LEU A 11 0.98 -17.92 13.58
CA LEU A 11 -0.37 -18.01 14.14
C LEU A 11 -1.48 -18.59 13.21
N ASP A 12 -1.87 -19.84 13.46
CA ASP A 12 -3.17 -20.38 13.01
C ASP A 12 -4.29 -19.59 13.72
N LEU A 13 -4.79 -18.55 13.06
CA LEU A 13 -5.88 -17.68 13.54
C LEU A 13 -7.29 -18.27 13.28
N ASP A 14 -7.41 -19.47 12.71
CA ASP A 14 -8.68 -19.91 12.11
C ASP A 14 -9.69 -20.57 13.05
N LYS A 15 -9.34 -20.89 14.31
CA LYS A 15 -10.26 -21.69 15.16
C LYS A 15 -11.03 -20.91 16.23
N SER A 16 -10.76 -19.63 16.43
CA SER A 16 -11.35 -18.85 17.52
C SER A 16 -12.40 -17.83 17.10
N PHE A 17 -12.59 -17.60 15.79
CA PHE A 17 -13.46 -16.53 15.28
C PHE A 17 -14.74 -17.01 14.58
N ALA A 18 -14.98 -18.32 14.48
CA ALA A 18 -16.13 -18.87 13.76
C ALA A 18 -17.50 -18.48 14.36
N ASN A 19 -17.55 -18.02 15.62
CA ASN A 19 -18.79 -17.65 16.33
C ASN A 19 -18.84 -16.18 16.78
N LEU A 20 -17.90 -15.35 16.31
CA LEU A 20 -17.99 -13.91 16.52
C LEU A 20 -18.67 -13.35 15.28
N GLU A 21 -19.91 -12.85 15.42
CA GLU A 21 -20.46 -11.96 14.41
C GLU A 21 -19.40 -10.88 14.16
N PRO A 22 -19.00 -10.64 12.89
CA PRO A 22 -18.06 -9.57 12.60
C PRO A 22 -18.65 -8.30 13.24
N PRO A 23 -17.87 -7.58 14.06
CA PRO A 23 -18.37 -6.35 14.68
C PRO A 23 -18.96 -5.50 13.55
N PRO A 24 -20.12 -4.85 13.78
CA PRO A 24 -20.78 -4.08 12.72
C PRO A 24 -19.72 -3.18 12.10
N ARG A 25 -19.46 -3.38 10.80
CA ARG A 25 -18.56 -2.52 10.04
C ARG A 25 -19.16 -1.13 10.11
N ARG A 26 -18.75 -0.34 11.11
CA ARG A 26 -18.69 1.10 10.93
C ARG A 26 -17.64 1.25 9.85
N GLU A 27 -18.10 1.25 8.60
CA GLU A 27 -17.33 1.77 7.49
C GLU A 27 -17.08 3.24 7.86
N LEU A 28 -16.01 3.48 8.62
CA LEU A 28 -15.26 4.72 8.50
C LEU A 28 -15.01 4.78 7.01
N GLY A 29 -15.77 5.61 6.29
CA GLY A 29 -15.90 5.63 4.83
C GLY A 29 -14.61 6.07 4.16
N MET A 30 -13.52 5.37 4.48
CA MET A 30 -12.18 5.57 4.00
C MET A 30 -11.93 4.49 2.95
N THR A 31 -11.73 4.96 1.73
CA THR A 31 -11.35 4.13 0.59
C THR A 31 -9.85 4.25 0.42
N VAL A 32 -9.17 3.11 0.27
CA VAL A 32 -7.77 3.08 -0.12
C VAL A 32 -7.69 3.25 -1.63
N GLU A 33 -6.91 4.21 -2.11
CA GLU A 33 -6.66 4.41 -3.53
C GLU A 33 -5.22 4.09 -3.87
N LEU A 34 -5.02 3.38 -4.99
CA LEU A 34 -3.74 3.21 -5.66
C LEU A 34 -3.94 3.42 -7.15
N LYS A 35 -3.26 4.43 -7.71
CA LYS A 35 -3.28 4.75 -9.13
C LYS A 35 -1.86 4.81 -9.66
N VAL A 36 -1.63 4.12 -10.77
CA VAL A 36 -0.33 4.09 -11.46
C VAL A 36 -0.52 4.57 -12.88
N GLU A 37 0.13 5.67 -13.23
CA GLU A 37 0.09 6.28 -14.56
C GLU A 37 1.48 6.21 -15.20
N ARG A 38 1.56 5.73 -16.44
CA ARG A 38 2.83 5.71 -17.19
C ARG A 38 3.01 7.03 -17.92
N LEU A 39 4.06 7.78 -17.58
CA LEU A 39 4.40 9.06 -18.20
C LEU A 39 5.38 8.89 -19.37
N ALA A 40 6.30 7.93 -19.28
CA ALA A 40 7.31 7.63 -20.30
C ALA A 40 7.67 6.13 -20.27
N PRO A 41 8.50 5.61 -21.20
CA PRO A 41 8.82 4.19 -21.28
C PRO A 41 9.27 3.51 -19.98
N ARG A 42 9.79 4.27 -18.99
CA ARG A 42 10.24 3.79 -17.67
C ARG A 42 9.92 4.74 -16.52
N THR A 43 9.02 5.70 -16.74
CA THR A 43 8.67 6.71 -15.75
C THR A 43 7.19 6.58 -15.44
N PHE A 44 6.87 6.47 -14.16
CA PHE A 44 5.53 6.26 -13.67
C PHE A 44 5.22 7.25 -12.56
N ARG A 45 4.00 7.78 -12.56
CA ARG A 45 3.43 8.50 -11.43
C ARG A 45 2.57 7.54 -10.64
N ILE A 46 2.85 7.42 -9.35
CA ILE A 46 2.16 6.54 -8.42
C ILE A 46 1.47 7.43 -7.39
N THR A 47 0.15 7.43 -7.41
CA THR A 47 -0.68 8.08 -6.39
C THR A 47 -1.23 7.00 -5.48
N PHE A 48 -1.06 7.17 -4.17
CA PHE A 48 -1.56 6.23 -3.19
C PHE A 48 -2.02 6.95 -1.93
N GLY A 49 -3.02 6.41 -1.25
CA GLY A 49 -3.51 7.01 -0.01
C GLY A 49 -4.82 6.43 0.45
N MET A 50 -5.38 7.07 1.47
CA MET A 50 -6.73 6.82 1.97
C MET A 50 -7.53 8.11 1.86
N HIS A 51 -8.78 8.01 1.43
CA HIS A 51 -9.69 9.15 1.37
C HIS A 51 -11.08 8.79 1.85
N GLY A 52 -11.72 9.73 2.55
CA GLY A 52 -13.09 9.61 3.03
C GLY A 52 -13.73 10.99 3.22
N ALA A 53 -14.96 11.02 3.74
CA ALA A 53 -15.68 12.27 3.97
C ALA A 53 -14.91 13.17 4.97
N GLY A 54 -14.27 14.22 4.46
CA GLY A 54 -13.55 15.22 5.24
C GLY A 54 -12.17 14.79 5.76
N VAL A 55 -11.62 13.68 5.27
CA VAL A 55 -10.28 13.19 5.63
C VAL A 55 -9.59 12.57 4.42
N GLY A 56 -8.33 12.93 4.19
CA GLY A 56 -7.50 12.31 3.16
C GLY A 56 -6.02 12.42 3.51
N ASP A 57 -5.29 11.31 3.37
CA ASP A 57 -3.83 11.26 3.50
C ASP A 57 -3.25 10.36 2.41
N GLY A 58 -2.27 10.87 1.68
CA GLY A 58 -1.69 10.16 0.55
C GLY A 58 -0.47 10.84 -0.03
N GLY A 59 0.25 10.09 -0.87
CA GLY A 59 1.44 10.52 -1.56
C GLY A 59 1.30 10.44 -3.07
N VAL A 60 1.97 11.35 -3.77
CA VAL A 60 2.21 11.27 -5.21
C VAL A 60 3.69 11.13 -5.45
N TRP A 61 4.11 9.99 -5.98
CA TRP A 61 5.51 9.65 -6.21
C TRP A 61 5.80 9.49 -7.70
N LEU A 62 6.90 10.07 -8.17
CA LEU A 62 7.47 9.80 -9.47
C LEU A 62 8.52 8.70 -9.34
N ALA A 63 8.23 7.54 -9.92
CA ALA A 63 9.13 6.39 -9.98
C ALA A 63 9.77 6.29 -11.37
N VAL A 64 11.11 6.30 -11.41
CA VAL A 64 11.90 6.06 -12.62
C VAL A 64 12.61 4.73 -12.48
N PHE A 65 12.44 3.86 -13.46
CA PHE A 65 13.03 2.53 -13.49
C PHE A 65 14.22 2.46 -14.45
N THR A 66 15.22 1.67 -14.09
CA THR A 66 16.30 1.26 -14.98
C THR A 66 15.76 0.40 -16.14
N ALA A 67 16.57 0.18 -17.18
CA ALA A 67 16.23 -0.75 -18.27
C ALA A 67 15.96 -2.19 -17.79
N LYS A 68 16.50 -2.59 -16.64
CA LYS A 68 16.35 -3.92 -16.04
C LYS A 68 15.15 -4.02 -15.08
N GLY A 69 14.35 -2.96 -14.95
CA GLY A 69 13.16 -2.94 -14.08
C GLY A 69 13.44 -2.64 -12.60
N ALA A 70 14.68 -2.35 -12.20
CA ALA A 70 14.98 -1.87 -10.86
C ALA A 70 14.63 -0.38 -10.71
N VAL A 71 14.23 0.07 -9.52
CA VAL A 71 14.01 1.50 -9.23
C VAL A 71 15.34 2.24 -9.30
N GLN A 72 15.44 3.21 -10.20
CA GLN A 72 16.59 4.10 -10.33
C GLN A 72 16.43 5.34 -9.45
N ARG A 73 15.23 5.92 -9.45
CA ARG A 73 14.93 7.15 -8.74
C ARG A 73 13.48 7.14 -8.28
N LEU A 74 13.25 7.65 -7.08
CA LEU A 74 11.93 7.87 -6.51
C LEU A 74 11.88 9.29 -5.97
N VAL A 75 10.90 10.08 -6.39
CA VAL A 75 10.74 11.48 -5.97
C VAL A 75 9.32 11.66 -5.46
N ALA A 76 9.17 12.19 -4.24
CA ALA A 76 7.87 12.67 -3.79
C ALA A 76 7.55 13.95 -4.57
N GLU A 77 6.53 13.90 -5.43
CA GLU A 77 6.03 15.07 -6.16
C GLU A 77 5.07 15.90 -5.30
N GLY A 78 4.41 15.25 -4.35
CA GLY A 78 3.50 15.92 -3.45
C GLY A 78 2.76 14.97 -2.53
N PHE A 79 1.78 15.53 -1.87
CA PHE A 79 0.87 14.84 -0.98
C PHE A 79 -0.56 15.15 -1.41
N TRP A 80 -1.47 14.24 -1.13
CA TRP A 80 -2.89 14.45 -1.32
C TRP A 80 -3.52 14.72 0.04
N ILE A 81 -4.07 15.93 0.24
CA ILE A 81 -4.92 16.28 1.39
C ILE A 81 -6.29 16.66 0.84
N HIS A 82 -7.33 16.16 1.49
CA HIS A 82 -8.70 16.64 1.35
C HIS A 82 -9.12 17.46 2.55
#